data_AF-A0A1Y2EWW8-F1
#
_entry.id   AF-A0A1Y2EWW8-F1
#
_cell.length_a   1.000
_cell.length_b   1.000
_cell.length_c   1.000
_cell.angle_alpha   90.00
_cell.angle_beta   90.00
_cell.angle_gamma   90.00
#
_symmetry.space_group_name_H-M   'P 1'
#
loop_
_entity.id
_entity.type
_entity.pdbx_description
1 polymer ?
#
loop_
_entity_poly.entity_id
_entity_poly.type
_entity_poly.pdbx_seq_one_letter_code
_entity_poly.pdbx_strand_id
1 'polypeptide(L)'
;YDCMSPCHLCLTAFCCPCVVYGRNVTRMQNPTDPDDFPINLPCLFYYFLGCFGLQCCLGAFSRVQHRSQMGVEGDPLEDFCAHFCCTTCALTQE
;
A
#
# COMPACT_ATOMS: atom_id res chain seq x y z
N TYR A 1 9.93 -3.06 -13.11
CA TYR A 1 9.42 -4.03 -12.13
C TYR A 1 8.08 -4.51 -12.63
N ASP A 2 7.96 -5.80 -12.96
CA ASP A 2 6.72 -6.40 -13.47
C ASP A 2 5.64 -6.45 -12.38
N CYS A 3 4.37 -6.20 -12.75
CA CYS A 3 3.17 -6.20 -11.87
C CYS A 3 3.04 -7.44 -10.96
N MET A 4 3.79 -8.52 -11.23
CA MET A 4 3.68 -9.82 -10.57
C MET A 4 4.99 -10.34 -9.97
N SER A 5 6.02 -9.51 -9.84
CA SER A 5 7.31 -9.93 -9.28
C SER A 5 7.73 -9.03 -8.12
N PRO A 6 7.91 -9.56 -6.90
CA PRO A 6 7.90 -10.98 -6.53
C PRO A 6 6.50 -11.61 -6.45
N CYS A 7 6.35 -12.85 -6.94
CA CYS A 7 5.06 -13.56 -7.02
C CYS A 7 4.38 -13.76 -5.66
N HIS A 8 5.16 -13.88 -4.58
CA HIS A 8 4.64 -14.00 -3.22
C HIS A 8 3.99 -12.70 -2.74
N LEU A 9 4.60 -11.54 -3.01
CA LEU A 9 4.01 -10.24 -2.70
C LEU A 9 2.74 -10.00 -3.51
N CYS A 10 2.73 -10.37 -4.79
CA CYS A 10 1.55 -10.22 -5.64
C CYS A 10 0.37 -11.06 -5.12
N LEU A 11 0.61 -12.31 -4.70
CA LEU A 11 -0.41 -13.18 -4.12
C LEU A 11 -0.92 -12.63 -2.79
N THR A 12 -0.03 -12.17 -1.90
CA THR A 12 -0.43 -11.57 -0.63
C THR A 12 -1.17 -10.24 -0.82
N ALA A 13 -0.76 -9.41 -1.77
CA ALA A 13 -1.46 -8.17 -2.10
C ALA A 13 -2.85 -8.44 -2.69
N PHE A 14 -3.02 -9.52 -3.44
CA PHE A 14 -4.31 -9.92 -4.00
C PHE A 14 -5.25 -10.51 -2.96
N CYS A 15 -4.77 -11.44 -2.13
CA CYS A 15 -5.60 -12.11 -1.12
C CYS A 15 -5.79 -11.29 0.16
N CYS A 16 -4.81 -10.47 0.53
CA CYS A 16 -4.75 -9.72 1.78
C CYS A 16 -4.07 -8.35 1.57
N PRO A 17 -4.66 -7.42 0.79
CA PRO A 17 -4.07 -6.10 0.52
C PRO A 17 -3.81 -5.29 1.79
N CYS A 18 -4.66 -5.42 2.81
CA CYS A 18 -4.47 -4.74 4.10
C CYS A 18 -3.13 -5.09 4.79
N VAL A 19 -2.69 -6.34 4.70
CA VAL A 19 -1.43 -6.80 5.31
C VAL A 19 -0.24 -6.17 4.61
N VAL A 20 -0.25 -6.13 3.27
CA VAL A 20 0.83 -5.54 2.49
C VAL A 20 0.92 -4.04 2.73
N TYR A 21 -0.22 -3.33 2.72
CA TYR A 21 -0.29 -1.91 3.06
C TYR A 21 0.27 -1.63 4.46
N GLY A 22 -0.17 -2.43 5.44
CA GLY A 22 0.31 -2.32 6.82
C GLY A 22 1.83 -2.44 6.93
N ARG A 23 2.41 -3.42 6.24
CA ARG A 23 3.87 -3.62 6.22
C ARG A 23 4.59 -2.47 5.53
N ASN A 24 4.04 -1.93 4.45
CA ASN A 24 4.64 -0.80 3.75
C ASN A 24 4.66 0.45 4.64
N VAL A 25 3.55 0.77 5.32
CA VAL A 25 3.49 1.88 6.29
C VAL A 25 4.45 1.68 7.46
N THR A 26 4.52 0.47 8.02
CA THR A 26 5.46 0.17 9.11
C THR A 26 6.91 0.31 8.66
N ARG A 27 7.26 -0.11 7.45
CA ARG A 27 8.61 0.06 6.89
C ARG A 27 8.97 1.52 6.62
N MET A 28 8.02 2.33 6.18
CA MET A 28 8.21 3.78 6.00
C MET A 28 8.53 4.47 7.34
N GLN A 29 7.88 4.03 8.42
CA GLN A 29 8.05 4.62 9.75
C GLN A 29 9.29 4.07 10.48
N ASN A 30 9.54 2.77 10.39
CA ASN A 30 10.62 2.06 11.08
C ASN A 30 11.28 1.01 10.16
N PRO A 31 12.29 1.40 9.37
CA PRO A 31 12.93 0.50 8.42
C PRO A 31 13.79 -0.62 9.07
N THR A 32 14.02 -0.58 10.39
CA THR A 32 14.89 -1.50 11.12
C THR A 32 14.12 -2.42 12.08
N ASP A 33 12.79 -2.39 12.09
CA ASP A 33 11.98 -3.17 13.02
C ASP A 33 11.95 -4.66 12.62
N PRO A 34 12.53 -5.58 13.43
CA PRO A 34 12.49 -7.01 13.16
C PRO A 34 11.11 -7.64 13.45
N ASP A 35 10.22 -6.94 14.16
CA ASP A 35 8.88 -7.41 14.52
C ASP A 35 7.83 -6.87 13.53
N ASP A 36 7.95 -7.29 12.27
CA ASP A 36 7.00 -6.97 11.19
C ASP A 36 5.70 -7.80 11.38
N PHE A 37 4.95 -7.51 12.45
CA PHE A 37 3.69 -8.18 12.76
C PHE A 37 2.71 -7.99 11.59
N PRO A 38 2.19 -9.09 11.00
CA PRO A 38 1.42 -9.01 9.75
C PRO A 38 0.07 -8.29 9.90
N ILE A 39 -0.46 -8.20 11.13
CA ILE A 39 -1.70 -7.48 11.44
C ILE A 39 -1.34 -6.34 12.39
N ASN A 40 -1.22 -5.15 11.83
CA ASN A 40 -0.95 -3.92 12.55
C ASN A 40 -2.13 -2.94 12.43
N LEU A 41 -2.06 -1.83 13.16
CA LEU A 41 -3.10 -0.81 13.13
C LEU A 41 -3.42 -0.29 11.71
N PRO A 42 -2.44 0.03 10.84
CA PRO A 42 -2.73 0.43 9.46
C PRO A 42 -3.37 -0.69 8.62
N CYS A 43 -3.06 -1.96 8.85
CA CYS A 43 -3.78 -3.09 8.24
C CYS A 43 -5.28 -3.09 8.62
N LEU A 44 -5.61 -2.92 9.91
CA LEU A 44 -7.00 -2.87 10.37
C LEU A 44 -7.75 -1.66 9.80
N PHE A 45 -7.11 -0.50 9.75
CA PHE A 45 -7.69 0.70 9.13
C PHE A 45 -7.96 0.48 7.64
N TYR A 46 -6.97 -0.05 6.90
CA TYR A 46 -7.13 -0.34 5.48
C TYR A 46 -8.28 -1.32 5.21
N TYR A 47 -8.36 -2.39 5.99
CA TYR A 47 -9.47 -3.35 5.92
C TYR A 47 -10.82 -2.69 6.19
N PHE A 48 -10.92 -1.92 7.28
CA PHE A 48 -12.17 -1.24 7.66
C PHE A 48 -12.62 -0.24 6.59
N LEU A 49 -11.71 0.59 6.07
CA LEU A 49 -11.99 1.51 4.97
C LEU A 49 -12.31 0.78 3.66
N GLY A 50 -11.72 -0.41 3.44
CA GLY A 50 -12.04 -1.31 2.34
C GLY A 50 -13.50 -1.77 2.36
N CYS A 51 -14.08 -2.02 3.54
CA CYS A 51 -15.52 -2.33 3.68
C CYS A 51 -16.44 -1.21 3.17
N PHE A 52 -15.95 0.04 3.13
CA PHE A 52 -16.67 1.20 2.62
C PHE A 52 -16.18 1.65 1.22
N GLY A 53 -15.27 0.90 0.59
CA GLY A 53 -14.67 1.27 -0.70
C GLY A 53 -13.67 2.42 -0.65
N LEU A 54 -13.31 2.91 0.54
CA LEU A 54 -12.42 4.05 0.75
C LEU A 54 -10.94 3.67 0.88
N GLN A 55 -10.59 2.39 0.76
CA GLN A 55 -9.21 1.90 0.79
C GLN A 55 -8.31 2.57 -0.26
N CYS A 56 -8.87 2.95 -1.42
CA CYS A 56 -8.13 3.59 -2.52
C CYS A 56 -7.61 4.99 -2.12
N CYS A 57 -8.38 5.73 -1.33
CA CYS A 57 -7.96 7.03 -0.81
C CYS A 57 -6.77 6.89 0.16
N LEU A 58 -6.80 5.84 0.99
CA LEU A 58 -5.74 5.57 1.96
C LEU A 58 -4.43 5.17 1.28
N GLY A 59 -4.52 4.32 0.25
CA GLY A 59 -3.39 3.95 -0.61
C GLY A 59 -2.80 5.16 -1.34
N ALA A 60 -3.65 5.95 -2.00
CA ALA A 60 -3.23 7.16 -2.70
C ALA A 60 -2.52 8.16 -1.76
N PHE A 61 -3.05 8.36 -0.55
CA PHE A 61 -2.40 9.22 0.44
C PHE A 61 -1.01 8.71 0.86
N SER A 62 -0.89 7.40 1.11
CA SER A 62 0.39 6.77 1.45
C SER A 62 1.43 6.92 0.34
N ARG A 63 1.01 6.77 -0.93
CA ARG A 63 1.86 7.01 -2.09
C ARG A 63 2.29 8.47 -2.23
N VAL A 64 1.38 9.42 -2.03
CA VAL A 64 1.73 10.85 -2.02
C VAL A 64 2.75 11.14 -0.94
N GLN A 65 2.58 10.57 0.25
CA GLN A 65 3.54 10.72 1.34
C GLN A 65 4.92 10.14 0.95
N HIS A 66 4.95 8.95 0.36
CA HIS A 66 6.21 8.34 -0.10
C HIS A 66 6.91 9.16 -1.19
N ARG A 67 6.16 9.62 -2.22
CA ARG A 67 6.69 10.49 -3.27
C ARG A 67 7.19 11.83 -2.72
N SER A 68 6.50 12.39 -1.73
CA SER A 68 6.93 13.63 -1.07
C SER A 68 8.25 13.45 -0.32
N GLN A 69 8.49 12.28 0.29
CA GLN A 69 9.76 11.95 0.94
C GLN A 69 10.90 11.77 -0.08
N MET A 70 10.59 11.27 -1.28
CA MET A 70 11.56 11.11 -2.37
C MET A 70 11.75 12.36 -3.24
N GLY A 71 10.97 13.43 -3.02
CA GLY A 71 11.01 14.66 -3.82
C GLY A 71 10.51 14.46 -5.26
N VAL A 72 9.65 13.47 -5.51
CA VAL A 72 9.11 13.13 -6.83
C VAL A 72 7.71 13.73 -6.98
N GLU A 73 7.49 14.45 -8.06
CA GLU A 73 6.17 15.01 -8.39
C GLU A 73 5.26 13.90 -8.94
N GLY A 74 4.03 13.82 -8.44
CA GLY A 74 3.09 12.78 -8.80
C GLY A 74 1.66 13.30 -8.80
N ASP A 75 0.82 12.73 -9.67
CA ASP A 75 -0.60 13.12 -9.76
C ASP A 75 -1.45 12.28 -8.78
N PRO A 76 -2.12 12.91 -7.79
CA PRO A 76 -2.96 12.20 -6.83
C PRO A 76 -4.18 11.52 -7.48
N LEU A 77 -4.67 12.00 -8.63
CA LEU A 77 -5.74 11.32 -9.38
C LEU A 77 -5.22 10.04 -10.03
N GLU A 78 -4.00 10.08 -10.57
CA GLU A 78 -3.34 8.90 -11.14
C GLU A 78 -3.11 7.84 -10.06
N ASP A 79 -2.66 8.25 -8.87
CA ASP A 79 -2.46 7.33 -7.74
C ASP A 79 -3.80 6.74 -7.25
N PHE A 80 -4.87 7.54 -7.20
CA PHE A 80 -6.20 7.04 -6.86
C PHE A 80 -6.70 6.01 -7.90
N CYS A 81 -6.59 6.32 -9.19
CA CYS A 81 -6.96 5.40 -10.26
C CYS A 81 -6.11 4.12 -10.26
N ALA A 82 -4.83 4.21 -9.94
CA ALA A 82 -3.96 3.05 -9.78
C ALA A 82 -4.43 2.15 -8.64
N HIS A 83 -4.76 2.72 -7.47
CA HIS A 83 -5.29 1.94 -6.35
C HIS A 83 -6.70 1.41 -6.59
N PHE A 84 -7.53 2.09 -7.39
CA PHE A 84 -8.89 1.66 -7.72
C PHE A 84 -8.91 0.54 -8.78
N CYS A 85 -8.14 0.69 -9.86
CA CYS A 85 -8.13 -0.25 -10.98
C CYS A 85 -7.17 -1.43 -10.77
N CYS A 86 -6.07 -1.23 -10.04
CA CYS A 86 -4.99 -2.20 -9.88
C CYS A 86 -4.37 -2.10 -8.48
N THR A 87 -5.20 -2.27 -7.44
CA THR A 87 -4.78 -2.17 -6.03
C THR A 87 -3.52 -2.97 -5.76
N THR A 88 -3.43 -4.21 -6.25
CA THR A 88 -2.26 -5.10 -6.07
C THR A 88 -0.96 -4.53 -6.63
N CYS A 89 -0.98 -4.00 -7.85
CA CYS A 89 0.21 -3.44 -8.47
C CYS A 89 0.57 -2.08 -7.87
N ALA A 90 -0.42 -1.26 -7.51
CA ALA A 90 -0.19 0.00 -6.80
C ALA A 90 0.51 -0.25 -5.45
N LEU A 91 0.09 -1.30 -4.73
CA LEU A 91 0.57 -1.70 -3.41
C LEU A 91 1.92 -2.45 -3.41
N THR A 92 2.31 -3.02 -4.56
CA THR A 92 3.63 -3.66 -4.71
C THR A 92 4.70 -2.64 -5.10
N GLN A 93 4.28 -1.48 -5.62
CA GLN A 93 5.17 -0.42 -6.11
C GLN A 93 5.23 0.79 -5.17
N GLU A 94 4.45 0.80 -4.09
CA GLU A 94 4.59 1.76 -2.96
C GLU A 94 5.78 1.41 -2.08
#